data_AF-A0A1V1W401-F1
#
_entry.id   AF-A0A1V1W401-F1
#
_cell.length_a   1.000
_cell.length_b   1.000
_cell.length_c   1.000
_cell.angle_alpha   90.00
_cell.angle_beta   90.00
_cell.angle_gamma   90.00
#
_symmetry.space_group_name_H-M   'P 1'
#
loop_
_entity.id
_entity.type
_entity.pdbx_description
1 polymer ?
#
loop_
_entity_poly.entity_id
_entity_poly.type
_entity_poly.pdbx_seq_one_letter_code
_entity_poly.pdbx_strand_id
1 'polypeptide(L)'
;MSYHVDDMSEVETFIDDFGSEFIARSVGVTVEDDFVDSDDEDYIKRRIREEYLTDSTVTIVLLGKCTWSRKFVDWEISSSLRNDTANKRSGLLVYPLPSMNNSATLPDRVKDNWVKDDVAASYARYLTYPTSASVVRSSIESCFNDRTSKGDLVDNSRALKKANSTCS
;
A
#
# COMPACT_ATOMS: atom_id res chain seq x y z
N MET A 1 -0.61 6.77 -1.45
CA MET A 1 -1.80 6.10 -0.91
C MET A 1 -2.35 5.19 -1.99
N SER A 2 -2.61 3.93 -1.65
CA SER A 2 -3.21 2.93 -2.54
C SER A 2 -4.57 2.54 -1.97
N TYR A 3 -5.59 2.54 -2.81
CA TYR A 3 -6.98 2.24 -2.45
C TYR A 3 -7.78 1.86 -3.71
N HIS A 4 -9.01 1.39 -3.56
CA HIS A 4 -9.90 1.17 -4.70
C HIS A 4 -10.82 2.37 -4.90
N VAL A 5 -11.12 2.72 -6.16
CA VAL A 5 -11.94 3.91 -6.49
C VAL A 5 -13.31 3.94 -5.79
N ASP A 6 -13.94 2.77 -5.58
CA ASP A 6 -15.22 2.69 -4.86
C ASP A 6 -15.11 3.12 -3.38
N ASP A 7 -13.89 3.15 -2.83
CA ASP A 7 -13.62 3.53 -1.45
C ASP A 7 -13.36 5.06 -1.31
N MET A 8 -13.44 5.82 -2.41
CA MET A 8 -13.02 7.24 -2.50
C MET A 8 -13.63 8.13 -1.41
N SER A 9 -14.91 7.96 -1.07
CA SER A 9 -15.57 8.79 -0.06
C SER A 9 -14.94 8.65 1.35
N GLU A 10 -14.58 7.44 1.76
CA GLU A 10 -13.91 7.22 3.04
C GLU A 10 -12.42 7.62 2.98
N VAL A 11 -11.81 7.51 1.81
CA VAL A 11 -10.43 7.98 1.56
C VAL A 11 -10.34 9.50 1.64
N GLU A 12 -11.30 10.24 1.07
CA GLU A 12 -11.38 11.69 1.19
C GLU A 12 -11.53 12.10 2.65
N THR A 13 -12.40 11.41 3.41
CA THR A 13 -12.54 11.64 4.85
C THR A 13 -11.21 11.42 5.60
N PHE A 14 -10.47 10.35 5.26
CA PHE A 14 -9.14 10.11 5.85
C PHE A 14 -8.14 11.25 5.54
N ILE A 15 -8.18 11.81 4.33
CA ILE A 15 -7.32 12.91 3.92
C ILE A 15 -7.74 14.21 4.62
N ASP A 16 -9.02 14.48 4.78
CA ASP A 16 -9.52 15.66 5.48
C ASP A 16 -9.14 15.61 6.97
N ASP A 17 -9.27 14.45 7.61
CA ASP A 17 -8.98 14.28 9.03
C ASP A 17 -7.48 14.27 9.34
N PHE A 18 -6.66 13.68 8.46
CA PHE A 18 -5.25 13.36 8.77
C PHE A 18 -4.23 13.89 7.78
N GLY A 19 -4.64 14.49 6.67
CA GLY A 19 -3.76 14.95 5.59
C GLY A 19 -2.78 16.05 6.01
N SER A 20 -2.99 16.70 7.15
CA SER A 20 -1.99 17.62 7.73
C SER A 20 -0.70 16.93 8.19
N GLU A 21 -0.71 15.59 8.34
CA GLU A 21 0.40 14.81 8.86
C GLU A 21 1.36 14.29 7.79
N PHE A 22 0.96 14.36 6.52
CA PHE A 22 1.72 13.82 5.40
C PHE A 22 1.35 14.50 4.09
N ILE A 23 2.27 14.50 3.12
CA ILE A 23 1.95 14.96 1.77
C ILE A 23 1.34 13.78 1.00
N ALA A 24 0.01 13.81 0.87
CA ALA A 24 -0.72 12.77 0.17
C ALA A 24 -0.38 12.77 -1.33
N ARG A 25 -0.04 11.59 -1.85
CA ARG A 25 -0.03 11.28 -3.28
C ARG A 25 -0.85 10.03 -3.48
N SER A 26 -1.96 10.11 -4.22
CA SER A 26 -2.70 8.93 -4.64
C SER A 26 -1.90 8.22 -5.73
N VAL A 27 -1.79 6.91 -5.60
CA VAL A 27 -1.36 6.06 -6.71
C VAL A 27 -2.65 5.68 -7.43
N GLY A 28 -2.67 5.93 -8.73
CA GLY A 28 -3.86 5.73 -9.56
C GLY A 28 -3.45 5.08 -10.86
N VAL A 29 -2.89 3.87 -10.80
CA VAL A 29 -2.62 3.10 -12.01
C VAL A 29 -3.95 2.70 -12.63
N THR A 30 -4.11 2.98 -13.91
CA THR A 30 -5.30 2.71 -14.70
C THR A 30 -4.97 1.86 -15.91
N VAL A 31 -6.00 1.41 -16.64
CA VAL A 31 -5.81 0.70 -17.91
C VAL A 31 -5.32 1.61 -19.04
N GLU A 32 -5.31 2.93 -18.83
CA GLU A 32 -4.88 3.91 -19.84
C GLU A 32 -3.35 4.14 -19.81
N ASP A 33 -2.68 3.68 -18.77
CA ASP A 33 -1.24 3.86 -18.62
C ASP A 33 -0.46 2.96 -19.58
N ASP A 34 0.48 3.54 -20.33
CA ASP A 34 1.16 2.91 -21.46
C ASP A 34 1.95 1.64 -21.12
N PHE A 35 2.29 1.46 -19.84
CA PHE A 35 3.07 0.34 -19.34
C PHE A 35 2.23 -0.86 -18.91
N VAL A 36 0.90 -0.74 -18.80
CA VAL A 36 0.06 -1.80 -18.20
C VAL A 36 -0.18 -3.01 -19.11
N ASP A 37 0.06 -2.85 -20.41
CA ASP A 37 0.01 -3.93 -21.40
C ASP A 37 1.36 -4.68 -21.55
N SER A 38 2.38 -4.28 -20.79
CA SER A 38 3.67 -4.96 -20.77
C SER A 38 3.60 -6.29 -20.01
N ASP A 39 4.28 -7.33 -20.51
CA ASP A 39 4.52 -8.57 -19.77
C ASP A 39 5.78 -8.51 -18.87
N ASP A 40 6.59 -7.44 -19.00
CA ASP A 40 7.77 -7.21 -18.17
C ASP A 40 7.36 -6.57 -16.83
N GLU A 41 7.35 -7.40 -15.76
CA GLU A 41 6.99 -6.96 -14.42
C GLU A 41 7.96 -5.92 -13.84
N ASP A 42 9.25 -6.02 -14.14
CA ASP A 42 10.25 -5.09 -13.60
C ASP A 42 10.12 -3.74 -14.28
N TYR A 43 9.78 -3.73 -15.58
CA TYR A 43 9.39 -2.51 -16.30
C TYR A 43 8.15 -1.86 -15.67
N ILE A 44 7.07 -2.64 -15.45
CA ILE A 44 5.83 -2.13 -14.83
C ILE A 44 6.14 -1.53 -13.45
N LYS A 45 6.83 -2.28 -12.58
CA LYS A 45 7.16 -1.82 -11.22
C LYS A 45 7.98 -0.54 -11.24
N ARG A 46 8.90 -0.42 -12.19
CA ARG A 46 9.72 0.78 -12.36
C ARG A 46 8.90 1.98 -12.83
N ARG A 47 8.01 1.82 -13.82
CA ARG A 47 7.15 2.91 -14.33
C ARG A 47 6.20 3.43 -13.26
N ILE A 48 5.54 2.54 -12.51
CA ILE A 48 4.70 2.93 -11.37
C ILE A 48 5.53 3.71 -10.33
N ARG A 49 6.78 3.25 -10.07
CA ARG A 49 7.66 3.94 -9.14
C ARG A 49 7.99 5.36 -9.61
N GLU A 50 8.38 5.50 -10.87
CA GLU A 50 8.78 6.78 -11.50
C GLU A 50 7.60 7.77 -11.59
N GLU A 51 6.40 7.30 -11.93
CA GLU A 51 5.28 8.21 -12.22
C GLU A 51 4.46 8.60 -10.99
N TYR A 52 4.27 7.68 -10.02
CA TYR A 52 3.36 7.92 -8.91
C TYR A 52 4.03 7.90 -7.53
N LEU A 53 5.13 7.17 -7.38
CA LEU A 53 5.74 6.89 -6.08
C LEU A 53 7.13 7.53 -5.91
N THR A 54 7.55 8.39 -6.84
CA THR A 54 8.82 9.12 -6.74
C THR A 54 8.88 9.87 -5.42
N ASP A 55 9.95 9.66 -4.65
CA ASP A 55 10.18 10.17 -3.29
C ASP A 55 9.19 9.72 -2.20
N SER A 56 8.27 8.80 -2.50
CA SER A 56 7.39 8.23 -1.48
C SER A 56 8.20 7.39 -0.49
N THR A 57 7.98 7.63 0.80
CA THR A 57 8.71 6.98 1.89
C THR A 57 7.86 5.95 2.65
N VAL A 58 6.53 6.11 2.64
CA VAL A 58 5.55 5.19 3.22
C VAL A 58 4.36 5.09 2.27
N THR A 59 3.96 3.85 1.97
CA THR A 59 2.73 3.56 1.23
C THR A 59 1.65 3.19 2.23
N ILE A 60 0.63 4.05 2.34
CA ILE A 60 -0.59 3.79 3.10
C ILE A 60 -1.58 3.09 2.17
N VAL A 61 -2.01 1.89 2.54
CA VAL A 61 -3.05 1.11 1.85
C VAL A 61 -4.34 1.21 2.68
N LEU A 62 -5.38 1.78 2.10
CA LEU A 62 -6.70 1.90 2.71
C LEU A 62 -7.61 0.79 2.16
N LEU A 63 -8.07 -0.11 3.03
CA LEU A 63 -8.80 -1.32 2.64
C LEU A 63 -10.30 -1.18 2.89
N GLY A 64 -11.05 -0.99 1.81
CA GLY A 64 -12.49 -1.23 1.77
C GLY A 64 -12.85 -2.66 1.37
N LYS A 65 -14.11 -2.88 0.97
CA LYS A 65 -14.66 -4.24 0.77
C LYS A 65 -13.92 -5.01 -0.32
N CYS A 66 -13.64 -4.36 -1.44
CA CYS A 66 -13.13 -5.01 -2.64
C CYS A 66 -11.67 -4.67 -2.96
N THR A 67 -10.99 -3.87 -2.16
CA THR A 67 -9.62 -3.39 -2.43
C THR A 67 -8.63 -4.54 -2.66
N TRP A 68 -8.72 -5.60 -1.86
CA TRP A 68 -7.89 -6.81 -1.97
C TRP A 68 -7.98 -7.51 -3.33
N SER A 69 -9.10 -7.35 -4.03
CA SER A 69 -9.35 -8.03 -5.30
C SER A 69 -8.67 -7.36 -6.49
N ARG A 70 -8.14 -6.15 -6.32
CA ARG A 70 -7.72 -5.30 -7.44
C ARG A 70 -6.27 -5.56 -7.86
N LYS A 71 -6.06 -5.72 -9.17
CA LYS A 71 -4.71 -5.92 -9.73
C LYS A 71 -3.82 -4.71 -9.52
N PHE A 72 -4.35 -3.50 -9.70
CA PHE A 72 -3.53 -2.30 -9.56
C PHE A 72 -3.09 -2.08 -8.11
N VAL A 73 -3.93 -2.35 -7.11
CA VAL A 73 -3.52 -2.34 -5.70
C VAL A 73 -2.34 -3.29 -5.46
N ASP A 74 -2.37 -4.50 -6.04
CA ASP A 74 -1.23 -5.43 -5.95
C ASP A 74 0.05 -4.86 -6.59
N TRP A 75 -0.06 -4.23 -7.76
CA TRP A 75 1.07 -3.65 -8.49
C TRP A 75 1.67 -2.46 -7.75
N GLU A 76 0.83 -1.62 -7.15
CA GLU A 76 1.23 -0.45 -6.37
C GLU A 76 1.97 -0.87 -5.10
N ILE A 77 1.49 -1.90 -4.40
CA ILE A 77 2.20 -2.49 -3.26
C ILE A 77 3.52 -3.10 -3.71
N SER A 78 3.53 -3.88 -4.79
CA SER A 78 4.77 -4.49 -5.30
C SER A 78 5.82 -3.44 -5.67
N SER A 79 5.41 -2.36 -6.32
CA SER A 79 6.28 -1.25 -6.69
C SER A 79 6.79 -0.48 -5.47
N SER A 80 6.00 -0.41 -4.41
CA SER A 80 6.39 0.21 -3.13
C SER A 80 7.43 -0.61 -2.36
N LEU A 81 7.36 -1.94 -2.45
CA LEU A 81 8.30 -2.87 -1.80
C LEU A 81 9.63 -3.02 -2.55
N ARG A 82 9.67 -2.64 -3.83
CA ARG A 82 10.87 -2.65 -4.65
C ARG A 82 11.95 -1.75 -4.04
N ASN A 83 13.17 -2.29 -3.94
CA ASN A 83 14.33 -1.57 -3.44
C ASN A 83 15.41 -1.62 -4.51
N ASP A 84 15.76 -0.47 -5.08
CA ASP A 84 16.81 -0.36 -6.06
C ASP A 84 17.84 0.72 -5.65
N THR A 85 18.90 0.86 -6.45
CA THR A 85 19.99 1.81 -6.16
C THR A 85 19.56 3.28 -6.24
N ALA A 86 18.55 3.61 -7.04
CA ALA A 86 18.01 4.94 -7.23
C ALA A 86 16.86 5.25 -6.24
N ASN A 87 16.06 4.25 -5.89
CA ASN A 87 14.84 4.37 -5.11
C ASN A 87 14.84 3.39 -3.93
N LYS A 88 14.90 3.96 -2.73
CA LYS A 88 14.68 3.18 -1.50
C LYS A 88 13.23 2.77 -1.40
N ARG A 89 12.99 1.53 -0.94
CA ARG A 89 11.64 1.02 -0.66
C ARG A 89 10.86 1.91 0.30
N SER A 90 9.54 1.89 0.16
CA SER A 90 8.62 2.52 1.09
C SER A 90 8.31 1.58 2.26
N GLY A 91 8.07 2.13 3.45
CA GLY A 91 7.36 1.39 4.49
C GLY A 91 5.93 1.04 4.03
N LEU A 92 5.35 -0.05 4.54
CA LEU A 92 3.99 -0.48 4.20
C LEU A 92 3.05 -0.37 5.41
N LEU A 93 2.14 0.61 5.37
CA LEU A 93 1.13 0.87 6.40
C LEU A 93 -0.25 0.51 5.86
N VAL A 94 -1.05 -0.21 6.62
CA VAL A 94 -2.34 -0.75 6.17
C VAL A 94 -3.41 -0.45 7.19
N TYR A 95 -4.50 0.19 6.75
CA TYR A 95 -5.69 0.45 7.55
C TYR A 95 -6.93 -0.12 6.86
N PRO A 96 -7.77 -0.89 7.56
CA PRO A 96 -9.13 -1.13 7.13
C PRO A 96 -9.94 0.14 7.28
N LEU A 97 -10.74 0.49 6.27
CA LEU A 97 -11.61 1.67 6.32
C LEU A 97 -12.78 1.47 7.32
N PRO A 98 -13.43 2.55 7.80
CA PRO A 98 -14.47 2.47 8.81
C PRO A 98 -15.61 1.51 8.45
N SER A 99 -16.07 1.52 7.19
CA SER A 99 -17.08 0.60 6.65
C SER A 99 -16.75 -0.88 6.89
N MET A 100 -15.47 -1.23 7.02
CA MET A 100 -15.01 -2.59 7.21
C MET A 100 -14.96 -3.03 8.67
N ASN A 101 -15.16 -2.14 9.65
CA ASN A 101 -15.15 -2.48 11.08
C ASN A 101 -13.93 -3.36 11.49
N ASN A 102 -12.73 -3.00 11.01
CA ASN A 102 -11.47 -3.76 11.19
C ASN A 102 -11.49 -5.21 10.67
N SER A 103 -12.38 -5.54 9.74
CA SER A 103 -12.55 -6.89 9.17
C SER A 103 -12.29 -6.96 7.66
N ALA A 104 -11.53 -5.99 7.12
CA ALA A 104 -11.20 -5.98 5.71
C ALA A 104 -10.37 -7.21 5.31
N THR A 105 -10.64 -7.75 4.12
CA THR A 105 -9.79 -8.80 3.55
C THR A 105 -8.45 -8.18 3.15
N LEU A 106 -7.35 -8.78 3.59
CA LEU A 106 -6.01 -8.33 3.21
C LEU A 106 -5.69 -8.74 1.77
N PRO A 107 -5.09 -7.85 0.94
CA PRO A 107 -4.43 -8.25 -0.29
C PRO A 107 -3.35 -9.31 -0.01
N ASP A 108 -3.15 -10.26 -0.92
CA ASP A 108 -2.22 -11.38 -0.68
C ASP A 108 -0.78 -10.90 -0.43
N ARG A 109 -0.32 -9.87 -1.16
CA ARG A 109 1.01 -9.27 -0.95
C ARG A 109 1.15 -8.57 0.42
N VAL A 110 0.06 -8.10 1.02
CA VAL A 110 0.08 -7.62 2.41
C VAL A 110 0.25 -8.80 3.37
N LYS A 111 -0.46 -9.92 3.14
CA LYS A 111 -0.31 -11.14 3.95
C LYS A 111 1.12 -11.70 3.90
N ASP A 112 1.76 -11.65 2.74
CA ASP A 112 3.15 -12.10 2.58
C ASP A 112 4.13 -11.25 3.44
N ASN A 113 3.75 -10.01 3.81
CA ASN A 113 4.56 -9.09 4.60
C ASN A 113 4.06 -8.89 6.05
N TRP A 114 3.03 -9.64 6.48
CA TRP A 114 2.39 -9.47 7.78
C TRP A 114 2.18 -10.80 8.49
N VAL A 115 2.74 -10.91 9.70
CA VAL A 115 2.54 -12.03 10.61
C VAL A 115 1.53 -11.61 11.67
N LYS A 116 0.42 -12.34 11.76
CA LYS A 116 -0.65 -12.04 12.70
C LYS A 116 -0.12 -11.99 14.13
N ASP A 117 -0.44 -10.88 14.81
CA ASP A 117 -0.08 -10.62 16.20
C ASP A 117 1.44 -10.60 16.50
N ASP A 118 2.29 -10.51 15.46
CA ASP A 118 3.75 -10.42 15.60
C ASP A 118 4.34 -9.24 14.82
N VAL A 119 4.42 -8.09 15.50
CA VAL A 119 4.97 -6.85 14.92
C VAL A 119 6.47 -6.96 14.64
N ALA A 120 7.22 -7.80 15.38
CA ALA A 120 8.66 -7.93 15.19
C ALA A 120 8.98 -8.73 13.92
N ALA A 121 8.17 -9.74 13.61
CA ALA A 121 8.26 -10.54 12.38
C ALA A 121 7.54 -9.93 11.17
N SER A 122 6.85 -8.79 11.34
CA SER A 122 6.10 -8.13 10.26
C SER A 122 6.83 -6.94 9.66
N TYR A 123 6.96 -6.93 8.33
CA TYR A 123 7.34 -5.74 7.58
C TYR A 123 6.18 -4.74 7.46
N ALA A 124 5.00 -5.24 7.07
CA ALA A 124 3.78 -4.44 6.98
C ALA A 124 3.21 -4.17 8.37
N ARG A 125 2.72 -2.95 8.59
CA ARG A 125 1.95 -2.59 9.78
C ARG A 125 0.46 -2.59 9.44
N TYR A 126 -0.24 -3.66 9.80
CA TYR A 126 -1.70 -3.70 9.75
C TYR A 126 -2.26 -3.23 11.10
N LEU A 127 -2.91 -2.08 11.09
CA LEU A 127 -3.42 -1.40 12.29
C LEU A 127 -4.91 -1.11 12.12
N THR A 128 -5.62 -0.92 13.23
CA THR A 128 -7.01 -0.45 13.20
C THR A 128 -7.10 0.98 12.66
N TYR A 129 -8.25 1.35 12.09
CA TYR A 129 -8.47 2.73 11.62
C TYR A 129 -8.12 3.75 12.72
N PRO A 130 -7.32 4.79 12.41
CA PRO A 130 -6.82 5.72 13.43
C PRO A 130 -7.94 6.63 13.94
N THR A 131 -7.84 7.05 15.21
CA THR A 131 -8.79 7.95 15.87
C THR A 131 -8.25 9.37 16.05
N SER A 132 -7.00 9.62 15.67
CA SER A 132 -6.38 10.95 15.74
C SER A 132 -5.19 11.11 14.79
N ALA A 133 -4.90 12.35 14.42
CA ALA A 133 -3.73 12.71 13.62
C ALA A 133 -2.40 12.33 14.30
N SER A 134 -2.33 12.37 15.63
CA SER A 134 -1.14 11.92 16.39
C SER A 134 -0.87 10.42 16.25
N VAL A 135 -1.92 9.59 16.17
CA VAL A 135 -1.78 8.15 15.90
C VAL A 135 -1.29 7.90 14.48
N VAL A 136 -1.81 8.64 13.49
CA VAL A 136 -1.34 8.56 12.11
C VAL A 136 0.13 8.94 12.00
N ARG A 137 0.54 10.08 12.57
CA ARG A 137 1.94 10.52 12.60
C ARG A 137 2.87 9.45 13.18
N SER A 138 2.53 8.92 14.35
CA SER A 138 3.32 7.88 15.03
C SER A 138 3.43 6.59 14.21
N SER A 139 2.34 6.22 13.52
CA SER A 139 2.28 5.04 12.65
C SER A 139 3.16 5.22 11.42
N ILE A 140 3.11 6.40 10.78
CA ILE A 140 3.95 6.76 9.63
C ILE A 140 5.42 6.74 10.03
N GLU A 141 5.79 7.36 11.16
CA GLU A 141 7.18 7.38 11.65
C GLU A 141 7.71 5.97 11.92
N SER A 142 6.91 5.14 12.58
CA SER A 142 7.26 3.74 12.84
C SER A 142 7.45 2.94 11.54
N CYS A 143 6.57 3.16 10.56
CA CYS A 143 6.63 2.49 9.27
C CYS A 143 7.82 2.98 8.42
N PHE A 144 8.12 4.27 8.49
CA PHE A 144 9.30 4.87 7.86
C PHE A 144 10.59 4.23 8.37
N ASN A 145 10.72 4.04 9.69
CA ASN A 145 11.88 3.38 10.28
C ASN A 145 11.98 1.91 9.84
N ASP A 146 10.86 1.18 9.86
CA ASP A 146 10.77 -0.23 9.46
C ASP A 146 11.22 -0.48 8.02
N ARG A 147 11.06 0.50 7.12
CA ARG A 147 11.49 0.38 5.72
C ARG A 147 12.97 -0.01 5.57
N THR A 148 13.79 0.35 6.57
CA THR A 148 15.22 0.02 6.63
C THR A 148 15.49 -1.06 7.67
N SER A 149 15.02 -0.89 8.91
CA SER A 149 15.34 -1.80 10.02
C SER A 149 14.75 -3.20 9.86
N LYS A 150 13.67 -3.34 9.09
CA LYS A 150 13.02 -4.62 8.77
C LYS A 150 13.12 -4.98 7.30
N GLY A 151 14.08 -4.39 6.59
CA GLY A 151 14.25 -4.60 5.16
C GLY A 151 14.46 -6.06 4.76
N ASP A 152 14.97 -6.89 5.67
CA ASP A 152 15.23 -8.32 5.47
C ASP A 152 13.96 -9.18 5.58
N LEU A 153 12.84 -8.61 6.09
CA LEU A 153 11.54 -9.28 6.22
C LEU A 153 10.63 -9.06 5.01
N VAL A 154 11.06 -8.25 4.03
CA VAL A 154 10.24 -7.94 2.85
C VAL A 154 10.09 -9.16 1.97
N ASP A 155 8.85 -9.57 1.71
CA ASP A 155 8.52 -10.53 0.67
C ASP A 155 7.82 -9.83 -0.49
N ASN A 156 8.53 -9.72 -1.62
CA ASN A 156 7.96 -9.23 -2.87
C ASN A 156 8.17 -10.23 -4.02
N SER A 157 8.27 -11.52 -3.69
CA SER A 157 8.55 -12.61 -4.64
C SER A 157 7.35 -13.01 -5.50
N ARG A 158 6.13 -12.70 -5.05
CA ARG A 158 4.88 -12.98 -5.76
C ARG A 158 4.84 -12.26 -7.12
N ALA A 159 4.56 -13.01 -8.18
CA ALA A 159 4.27 -12.46 -9.51
C ALA A 159 3.15 -11.40 -9.46
N LEU A 160 3.18 -10.43 -10.37
CA LEU A 160 2.14 -9.41 -10.43
C LEU A 160 0.78 -10.03 -10.76
N LYS A 161 -0.26 -9.57 -10.06
CA LYS A 161 -1.63 -10.02 -10.32
C LYS A 161 -2.06 -9.64 -11.74
N LYS A 162 -2.40 -10.61 -12.58
CA LYS A 162 -2.73 -10.34 -14.00
C LYS A 162 -4.14 -9.78 -14.22
N ALA A 163 -5.09 -10.12 -13.34
CA ALA A 163 -6.49 -9.73 -13.45
C ALA A 163 -7.10 -9.46 -12.07
N ASN A 164 -8.20 -8.69 -12.04
CA ASN A 164 -8.98 -8.53 -10.82
C ASN A 164 -9.57 -9.88 -10.38
N SER A 165 -9.59 -10.13 -9.07
CA SER A 165 -10.34 -11.24 -8.49
C SER A 165 -11.82 -10.88 -8.36
N THR A 166 -12.68 -11.89 -8.29
CA THR A 166 -14.09 -11.69 -7.94
C THR A 166 -14.18 -11.19 -6.50
N CYS A 167 -14.83 -10.04 -6.30
CA CYS A 167 -15.18 -9.56 -4.98
C CYS A 167 -16.52 -10.17 -4.56
N SER A 168 -16.55 -10.82 -3.40
CA SER A 168 -17.75 -11.38 -2.77
C SER A 168 -18.03 -10.66 -1.46
#